data_AF-X1B4F6-F1
#
_entry.id   AF-X1B4F6-F1
#
_cell.length_a   1.000
_cell.length_b   1.000
_cell.length_c   1.000
_cell.angle_alpha   90.00
_cell.angle_beta   90.00
_cell.angle_gamma   90.00
#
_symmetry.space_group_name_H-M   'P 1'
#
loop_
_entity.id
_entity.type
_entity.pdbx_description
1 polymer ?
#
loop_
_entity_poly.entity_id
_entity_poly.type
_entity_poly.pdbx_seq_one_letter_code
_entity_poly.pdbx_strand_id
1 'polypeptide(L)' 'MSHQNEFKKVLLSPPHATLGKKGITEEFILHVQHLLKKYKIIKIKMLKSIATKTNIRGIAEQISTST' A
#
# COMPACT_ATOMS: atom_id res chain seq x y z
N MET A 1 3.17 -19.97 -10.14
CA MET A 1 2.57 -19.75 -8.79
C MET A 1 1.35 -18.87 -8.96
N SER A 2 0.15 -19.32 -8.60
CA SER A 2 -1.05 -18.48 -8.71
C SER A 2 -0.96 -17.36 -7.68
N HIS A 3 -0.75 -16.12 -8.12
CA HIS A 3 -0.68 -14.92 -7.28
C HIS A 3 -1.94 -14.74 -6.40
N GLN A 4 -3.05 -15.41 -6.74
CA GLN A 4 -4.28 -15.40 -5.96
C GLN A 4 -4.12 -15.96 -4.55
N ASN A 5 -3.31 -17.01 -4.37
CA ASN A 5 -3.10 -17.61 -3.04
C ASN A 5 -2.22 -16.73 -2.15
N GLU A 6 -1.19 -16.10 -2.72
CA GLU A 6 -0.35 -15.13 -2.01
C GLU A 6 -1.13 -13.88 -1.66
N PHE A 7 -1.97 -13.38 -2.58
CA PHE A 7 -2.85 -12.24 -2.33
C PHE A 7 -3.80 -12.49 -1.16
N LYS A 8 -4.47 -13.65 -1.12
CA LYS A 8 -5.35 -14.02 0.01
C LYS A 8 -4.61 -14.06 1.34
N LYS A 9 -3.38 -14.60 1.36
CA LYS A 9 -2.54 -14.61 2.57
C LYS A 9 -2.19 -13.20 3.04
N VAL A 10 -1.76 -12.33 2.13
CA VAL A 10 -1.42 -10.94 2.45
C VAL A 10 -2.65 -10.13 2.87
N LEU A 11 -3.82 -10.43 2.32
CA LEU A 11 -5.06 -9.77 2.72
C LEU A 11 -5.42 -10.06 4.18
N LEU A 12 -5.17 -11.26 4.66
CA LEU A 12 -5.44 -11.69 6.04
C LEU A 12 -4.33 -11.28 7.02
N SER A 13 -3.11 -11.02 6.53
CA SER A 13 -2.00 -10.60 7.37
C SER A 13 -2.14 -9.16 7.89
N PRO A 14 -1.37 -8.78 8.92
CA PRO A 14 -1.20 -7.38 9.28
C PRO A 14 -0.70 -6.54 8.09
N PRO A 15 -1.01 -5.23 8.06
CA PRO A 15 -0.47 -4.33 7.06
C PRO A 15 1.06 -4.20 7.19
N HIS A 16 1.74 -4.10 6.04
CA HIS A 16 3.19 -3.93 5.95
C HIS A 16 3.62 -2.49 6.20
N ALA A 17 2.77 -1.53 5.84
CA ALA A 17 2.98 -0.10 6.07
C ALA A 17 1.66 0.59 6.44
N THR A 18 1.76 1.72 7.14
CA THR A 18 0.60 2.57 7.44
C THR A 18 0.83 3.98 6.89
N LEU A 19 -0.08 4.45 6.03
CA LEU A 19 -0.09 5.82 5.52
C LEU A 19 -0.70 6.75 6.57
N GLY A 20 0.15 7.61 7.15
CA GLY A 20 -0.22 8.61 8.15
C GLY A 20 -0.73 9.92 7.54
N LYS A 21 -1.11 10.89 8.40
CA LYS A 21 -1.75 12.18 8.03
C LYS A 21 -0.96 13.02 7.03
N LYS A 22 0.35 12.86 6.98
CA LYS A 22 1.23 13.56 6.02
C LYS A 22 1.02 13.12 4.57
N GLY A 23 0.32 12.02 4.33
CA GLY A 23 0.03 11.52 2.98
C GLY A 23 1.22 10.84 2.32
N ILE A 24 1.21 10.81 0.98
CA ILE A 24 2.24 10.17 0.17
C ILE A 24 3.43 11.13 0.05
N THR A 25 4.51 10.82 0.75
CA THR A 25 5.79 11.55 0.68
C THR A 25 6.82 10.73 -0.11
N GLU A 26 7.91 11.37 -0.54
CA GLU A 26 9.03 10.66 -1.19
C GLU A 26 9.61 9.55 -0.30
N GLU A 27 9.78 9.82 1.00
CA GLU A 27 10.21 8.84 2.00
C GLU A 27 9.27 7.62 2.05
N PHE A 28 7.95 7.86 1.95
CA PHE A 28 6.97 6.80 1.94
C PHE A 28 7.05 5.98 0.65
N ILE A 29 7.24 6.63 -0.51
CA ILE A 29 7.42 5.95 -1.80
C ILE A 29 8.65 5.05 -1.76
N LEU A 30 9.79 5.55 -1.30
CA LEU A 30 11.02 4.78 -1.15
C LEU A 30 10.83 3.58 -0.21
N HIS A 31 10.11 3.78 0.89
CA HIS A 31 9.77 2.70 1.81
C HIS A 31 8.89 1.63 1.14
N VAL A 32 7.87 2.04 0.39
CA VAL A 32 7.00 1.14 -0.37
C VAL A 32 7.78 0.35 -1.41
N GLN A 33 8.69 0.99 -2.17
CA GLN A 33 9.55 0.32 -3.14
C GLN A 33 10.43 -0.76 -2.49
N HIS A 34 11.01 -0.48 -1.31
CA HIS A 34 11.77 -1.49 -0.57
C HIS A 34 10.88 -2.66 -0.12
N LEU A 35 9.66 -2.40 0.34
CA LEU A 35 8.72 -3.46 0.73
C LEU A 35 8.29 -4.32 -0.47
N LEU A 36 8.02 -3.71 -1.62
CA LEU A 36 7.65 -4.41 -2.86
C LEU A 36 8.76 -5.36 -3.31
N LYS A 37 10.02 -4.91 -3.29
CA LYS A 37 11.18 -5.77 -3.62
C LYS A 37 11.28 -6.99 -2.71
N LYS A 38 10.92 -6.86 -1.43
CA LYS A 38 11.02 -7.94 -0.44
C LYS A 38 9.83 -8.92 -0.49
N TYR A 39 8.60 -8.41 -0.58
CA TYR A 39 7.38 -9.20 -0.35
C TYR A 39 6.55 -9.49 -1.60
N LYS A 40 6.83 -8.85 -2.74
CA LYS A 40 6.09 -8.93 -4.04
C LYS A 40 4.65 -8.42 -4.00
N ILE A 41 3.90 -8.68 -2.92
CA ILE A 41 2.56 -8.16 -2.65
C ILE A 41 2.60 -7.50 -1.27
N ILE A 42 2.09 -6.28 -1.18
CA ILE A 42 2.07 -5.53 0.07
C ILE A 42 0.65 -5.11 0.42
N LYS A 43 0.43 -4.89 1.71
CA LYS A 43 -0.82 -4.37 2.27
C LYS A 43 -0.53 -3.07 2.99
N ILE A 44 -1.11 -1.97 2.52
CA ILE A 44 -0.95 -0.65 3.12
C ILE A 44 -2.24 -0.29 3.85
N LYS A 45 -2.15 0.03 5.14
CA LYS A 45 -3.26 0.57 5.92
C LYS A 45 -3.26 2.09 5.78
N MET A 46 -4.42 2.70 5.59
CA MET A 46 -4.55 4.16 5.56
C MET A 46 -5.41 4.64 6.73
N LEU A 47 -5.13 5.84 7.25
CA LEU A 47 -5.98 6.45 8.27
C LEU A 47 -7.33 6.86 7.68
N LYS A 48 -8.41 6.67 8.45
CA LYS A 48 -9.79 7.03 8.05
C LYS A 48 -9.95 8.51 7.71
N SER A 49 -9.13 9.37 8.31
CA SER A 49 -9.13 10.81 8.04
C SER A 49 -8.60 11.18 6.65
N ILE A 50 -7.91 10.26 5.97
CA ILE A 50 -7.24 10.51 4.68
C ILE A 50 -7.90 9.67 3.60
N ALA A 51 -8.15 8.39 3.87
CA ALA A 51 -8.78 7.49 2.91
C ALA A 51 -10.30 7.51 3.07
N THR A 52 -10.96 8.26 2.20
CA THR A 52 -12.40 8.22 1.99
C THR A 52 -12.74 7.27 0.85
N LYS A 53 -14.00 6.82 0.75
CA LYS A 53 -14.42 5.90 -0.32
C LYS A 53 -14.18 6.47 -1.73
N THR A 54 -14.18 7.80 -1.87
CA THR A 54 -14.05 8.48 -3.16
C THR A 54 -12.60 8.68 -3.60
N ASN A 55 -11.65 8.82 -2.66
CA ASN A 55 -10.26 9.11 -3.00
C ASN A 55 -9.31 7.90 -2.91
N ILE A 56 -9.75 6.79 -2.32
CA ILE A 56 -8.90 5.61 -2.10
C ILE A 56 -8.30 5.05 -3.38
N ARG A 57 -9.05 5.13 -4.50
CA ARG A 57 -8.58 4.70 -5.82
C ARG A 57 -7.50 5.63 -6.35
N GLY A 58 -7.69 6.95 -6.26
CA GLY A 58 -6.70 7.93 -6.69
C GLY A 58 -5.39 7.81 -5.91
N ILE A 59 -5.46 7.56 -4.60
CA ILE A 59 -4.28 7.30 -3.77
C ILE A 59 -3.55 6.02 -4.23
N ALA A 60 -4.29 4.96 -4.54
CA ALA A 60 -3.70 3.72 -5.04
C ALA A 60 -3.02 3.91 -6.41
N GLU A 61 -3.67 4.64 -7.32
CA GLU A 61 -3.12 4.98 -8.64
C GLU A 61 -1.84 5.83 -8.48
N GLN A 62 -1.86 6.85 -7.61
CA GLN A 62 -0.70 7.68 -7.34
C GLN A 62 0.49 6.87 -6.81
N ILE A 63 0.26 5.99 -5.83
CA ILE A 63 1.32 5.11 -5.32
C ILE A 63 1.84 4.21 -6.45
N SER A 64 0.95 3.61 -7.24
CA SER A 64 1.34 2.71 -8.34
C SER A 64 2.15 3.39 -9.44
N THR A 65 1.92 4.68 -9.72
CA THR A 65 2.71 5.43 -10.71
C THR A 65 4.05 5.87 -10.14
N SER A 66 4.14 6.12 -8.83
CA SER A 66 5.35 6.63 -8.18
C SER A 66 6.32 5.54 -7.71
N THR A 67 5.89 4.28 -7.64
CA THR A 67 6.73 3.15 -7.16
C THR A 67 7.21 2.27 -8.28
#